data_AF-A0A367XS01-F1
#
_entry.id   AF-A0A367XS01-F1
#
_cell.length_a   1.000
_cell.length_b   1.000
_cell.length_c   1.000
_cell.angle_alpha   90.00
_cell.angle_beta   90.00
_cell.angle_gamma   90.00
#
_symmetry.space_group_name_H-M   'P 1'
#
loop_
_entity.id
_entity.type
_entity.pdbx_description
1 polymer ?
#
loop_
_entity_poly.entity_id
_entity_poly.type
_entity_poly.pdbx_seq_one_letter_code
_entity_poly.pdbx_strand_id
1 'polypeptide(L)'
;MFQISDSPREIIEVILGYVPNEVLVTLLDIPPVHSIASRWLYSTIRIGGSFFDVRFEDEDEEEIPAESSSVQPTTLISDDPFTALLILHSIPELLENTRCELTFDPEGNYSLFVDVYRRTPFPVFALVDFDIAEAKPELGLFKEVAHFTTNSRCGFRLDVRSLAPTWFPDLKKILTKQVLSREEISILPKQLTHLSCSLSLDEITNDSALKLDFPDKLKQLEISISKNDSSNLNIDISHLHRLHNLTINGAARYASRGDNIIWSLPLLKKLTYDSSLSLARELNRMCPELVELCVVQTNSDCRVPSGFVNNLPCSVTTLLTPPAFLGNDASKDCDFPIGEDMSEIGSPIHIRQILPTQLRSLRVAQESPYGVGGVLEFNQYNLPNLNTFSIANSPDLKIYGSIPINVTELTFYESGGHYLHNLESLFHLKSRAIQGILDTKEFS
;
A
#
# COMPACT_ATOMS: atom_id res chain seq x y z
N MET A 1 -19.22 -38.14 -3.28
CA MET A 1 -18.01 -37.61 -2.63
C MET A 1 -17.29 -36.86 -3.73
N PHE A 2 -17.14 -35.54 -3.62
CA PHE A 2 -16.44 -34.74 -4.63
C PHE A 2 -14.93 -34.92 -4.43
N GLN A 3 -14.22 -35.36 -5.46
CA GLN A 3 -12.76 -35.42 -5.49
C GLN A 3 -12.20 -34.09 -6.02
N ILE A 4 -11.01 -33.69 -5.59
CA ILE A 4 -10.38 -32.44 -6.06
C ILE A 4 -10.16 -32.45 -7.59
N SER A 5 -9.95 -33.64 -8.16
CA SER A 5 -9.88 -33.89 -9.61
C SER A 5 -11.17 -33.60 -10.36
N ASP A 6 -12.31 -33.48 -9.68
CA ASP A 6 -13.59 -33.14 -10.29
C ASP A 6 -13.73 -31.62 -10.54
N SER A 7 -12.85 -30.80 -9.97
CA SER A 7 -12.84 -29.35 -10.16
C SER A 7 -12.08 -28.96 -11.42
N PRO A 8 -12.54 -27.96 -12.21
CA PRO A 8 -11.78 -27.42 -13.33
C PRO A 8 -10.41 -26.94 -12.88
N ARG A 9 -9.39 -27.23 -13.70
CA ARG A 9 -7.98 -26.92 -13.40
C ARG A 9 -7.79 -25.44 -13.04
N GLU A 10 -8.46 -24.54 -13.74
CA GLU A 10 -8.41 -23.10 -13.54
C GLU A 10 -8.86 -22.70 -12.14
N ILE A 11 -9.85 -23.40 -11.57
CA ILE A 11 -10.34 -23.14 -10.21
C ILE A 11 -9.29 -23.57 -9.17
N ILE A 12 -8.66 -24.73 -9.38
CA ILE A 12 -7.58 -25.21 -8.51
C ILE A 12 -6.38 -24.26 -8.57
N GLU A 13 -6.03 -23.80 -9.77
CA GLU A 13 -4.95 -22.82 -9.97
C GLU A 13 -5.22 -21.52 -9.22
N VAL A 14 -6.45 -20.99 -9.28
CA VAL A 14 -6.85 -19.80 -8.53
C VAL A 14 -6.77 -20.04 -7.03
N ILE A 15 -7.26 -21.18 -6.53
CA ILE A 15 -7.21 -21.53 -5.11
C ILE A 15 -5.76 -21.58 -4.62
N LEU A 16 -4.88 -22.31 -5.31
CA LEU A 16 -3.48 -22.47 -4.93
C LEU A 16 -2.70 -21.16 -5.02
N GLY A 17 -3.09 -20.23 -5.90
CA GLY A 17 -2.51 -18.88 -5.95
C GLY A 17 -2.72 -18.03 -4.69
N TYR A 18 -3.63 -18.43 -3.78
CA TYR A 18 -3.84 -17.80 -2.48
C TYR A 18 -3.24 -18.59 -1.31
N VAL A 19 -2.64 -19.75 -1.56
CA VAL A 19 -2.09 -20.61 -0.52
C VAL A 19 -0.67 -20.16 -0.18
N PRO A 20 -0.31 -19.98 1.12
CA PRO A 20 1.06 -19.66 1.51
C PRO A 20 2.07 -20.73 1.07
N ASN A 21 3.31 -20.32 0.81
CA ASN A 21 4.36 -21.22 0.29
C ASN A 21 4.61 -22.42 1.20
N GLU A 22 4.54 -22.24 2.52
CA GLU A 22 4.74 -23.31 3.50
C GLU A 22 3.68 -24.41 3.34
N VAL A 23 2.46 -24.01 3.01
CA VAL A 23 1.37 -24.95 2.75
C VAL A 23 1.53 -25.55 1.34
N LEU A 24 1.95 -24.79 0.33
CA LEU A 24 2.22 -25.31 -1.01
C LEU A 24 3.25 -26.44 -1.01
N VAL A 25 4.28 -26.37 -0.16
CA VAL A 25 5.25 -27.45 0.03
C VAL A 25 4.56 -28.74 0.47
N THR A 26 3.65 -28.68 1.44
CA THR A 26 2.89 -29.87 1.90
C THR A 26 1.94 -30.43 0.84
N LEU A 27 1.54 -29.61 -0.15
CA LEU A 27 0.68 -30.04 -1.25
C LEU A 27 1.44 -30.76 -2.36
N LEU A 28 2.78 -30.73 -2.36
CA LEU A 28 3.58 -31.51 -3.30
C LEU A 28 3.38 -33.02 -3.13
N ASP A 29 3.11 -33.48 -1.91
CA ASP A 29 2.86 -34.90 -1.62
C ASP A 29 1.50 -35.40 -2.11
N ILE A 30 0.66 -34.52 -2.68
CA ILE A 30 -0.69 -34.85 -3.15
C ILE A 30 -0.68 -34.93 -4.68
N PRO A 31 -0.65 -36.13 -5.29
CA PRO A 31 -0.43 -36.29 -6.74
C PRO A 31 -1.40 -35.49 -7.64
N PRO A 32 -2.71 -35.39 -7.34
CA PRO A 32 -3.64 -34.59 -8.14
C PRO A 32 -3.31 -33.10 -8.24
N VAL A 33 -2.61 -32.52 -7.26
CA VAL A 33 -2.28 -31.09 -7.23
C VAL A 33 -0.79 -30.82 -7.33
N HIS A 34 0.07 -31.84 -7.23
CA HIS A 34 1.53 -31.73 -7.25
C HIS A 34 2.05 -30.79 -8.35
N SER A 35 1.64 -31.00 -9.60
CA SER A 35 2.13 -30.18 -10.73
C SER A 35 1.68 -28.71 -10.66
N ILE A 36 0.49 -28.45 -10.11
CA ILE A 36 -0.04 -27.09 -9.96
C ILE A 36 0.63 -26.40 -8.77
N ALA A 37 0.74 -27.10 -7.64
CA ALA A 37 1.43 -26.61 -6.43
C ALA A 37 2.90 -26.32 -6.74
N SER A 38 3.59 -27.23 -7.41
CA SER A 38 4.98 -27.05 -7.87
C SER A 38 5.12 -25.83 -8.78
N ARG A 39 4.25 -25.67 -9.78
CA ARG A 39 4.29 -24.50 -10.66
C ARG A 39 4.09 -23.17 -9.92
N TRP A 40 3.27 -23.15 -8.87
CA TRP A 40 3.08 -21.96 -8.04
C TRP A 40 4.26 -21.72 -7.10
N LEU A 41 4.75 -22.77 -6.43
CA LEU A 41 5.88 -22.69 -5.52
C LEU A 41 7.14 -22.17 -6.23
N TYR A 42 7.36 -22.62 -7.46
CA TYR A 42 8.50 -22.23 -8.30
C TYR A 42 8.14 -21.19 -9.37
N SER A 43 6.99 -20.51 -9.26
CA SER A 43 6.60 -19.49 -10.26
C SER A 43 7.54 -18.29 -10.24
N THR A 44 8.09 -17.98 -9.06
CA THR A 44 9.03 -16.90 -8.83
C THR A 44 10.24 -17.47 -8.11
N ILE A 45 11.39 -17.51 -8.78
CA ILE A 45 12.65 -17.91 -8.18
C ILE A 45 13.45 -16.65 -7.93
N ARG A 46 13.96 -16.48 -6.70
CA ARG A 46 14.90 -15.41 -6.35
C ARG A 46 16.26 -16.03 -6.05
N ILE A 47 17.29 -15.52 -6.70
CA ILE A 47 18.66 -16.01 -6.56
C ILE A 47 19.54 -14.87 -6.04
N GLY A 48 20.21 -15.14 -4.94
CA GLY A 48 20.95 -14.14 -4.18
C GLY A 48 20.11 -13.48 -3.08
N GLY A 49 20.76 -12.59 -2.33
CA GLY A 49 20.18 -11.88 -1.19
C GLY A 49 20.61 -12.44 0.15
N SER A 50 20.77 -11.55 1.13
CA SER A 50 20.92 -11.86 2.55
C SER A 50 19.57 -12.14 3.20
N PHE A 51 18.70 -12.91 2.53
CA PHE A 51 17.59 -13.52 3.24
C PHE A 51 18.22 -14.52 4.19
N PHE A 52 17.98 -14.27 5.48
CA PHE A 52 18.27 -15.11 6.63
C PHE A 52 18.89 -16.47 6.28
N ASP A 53 20.03 -16.71 6.93
CA ASP A 53 20.64 -17.98 7.32
C ASP A 53 19.57 -19.03 7.73
N VAL A 54 18.66 -19.41 6.82
CA VAL A 54 18.08 -20.74 6.77
C VAL A 54 19.24 -21.56 6.26
N ARG A 55 20.17 -21.84 7.19
CA ARG A 55 20.91 -23.08 7.13
C ARG A 55 19.80 -24.10 7.06
N PHE A 56 19.52 -24.58 5.86
CA PHE A 56 19.31 -26.00 5.74
C PHE A 56 20.59 -26.55 6.38
N GLU A 57 20.49 -26.90 7.66
CA GLU A 57 21.52 -27.71 8.29
C GLU A 57 21.77 -28.84 7.30
N ASP A 58 23.04 -29.21 7.10
CA ASP A 58 23.49 -30.26 6.17
C ASP A 58 22.90 -31.63 6.58
N GLU A 59 21.58 -31.75 6.63
CA GLU A 59 20.82 -32.98 6.71
C GLU A 59 20.89 -33.56 5.31
N ASP A 60 21.78 -34.55 5.17
CA ASP A 60 21.91 -35.56 4.14
C ASP A 60 21.59 -35.10 2.71
N GLU A 61 22.57 -35.20 1.80
CA GLU A 61 22.41 -35.04 0.35
C GLU A 61 21.32 -35.99 -0.20
N GLU A 62 20.04 -35.73 0.06
CA GLU A 62 18.92 -36.34 -0.64
C GLU A 62 19.02 -35.81 -2.07
N GLU A 63 19.46 -36.69 -2.98
CA GLU A 63 19.44 -36.47 -4.41
C GLU A 63 18.08 -35.89 -4.78
N ILE A 64 18.03 -34.59 -5.07
CA ILE A 64 16.84 -33.94 -5.61
C ILE A 64 16.48 -34.74 -6.86
N PRO A 65 15.30 -35.40 -6.91
CA PRO A 65 14.99 -36.30 -8.00
C PRO A 65 15.06 -35.53 -9.33
N ALA A 66 15.94 -36.01 -10.21
CA ALA A 66 16.24 -35.41 -11.52
C ALA A 66 15.03 -35.33 -12.47
N GLU A 67 13.86 -35.84 -12.07
CA GLU A 67 12.63 -35.86 -12.86
C GLU A 67 11.80 -34.55 -12.79
N SER A 68 12.24 -33.55 -12.03
CA SER A 68 11.54 -32.25 -11.92
C SER A 68 11.83 -31.27 -13.07
N SER A 69 12.34 -31.75 -14.21
CA SER A 69 12.79 -30.92 -15.36
C SER A 69 11.68 -30.14 -16.10
N SER A 70 10.41 -30.25 -15.69
CA SER A 70 9.28 -29.61 -16.39
C SER A 70 8.88 -28.24 -15.82
N VAL A 71 9.43 -27.81 -14.69
CA VAL A 71 8.96 -26.60 -14.02
C VAL A 71 9.82 -25.40 -14.43
N GLN A 72 9.29 -24.59 -15.34
CA GLN A 72 9.92 -23.34 -15.77
C GLN A 72 9.34 -22.17 -14.94
N PRO A 73 10.19 -21.36 -14.28
CA PRO A 73 9.71 -20.22 -13.51
C PRO A 73 9.08 -19.19 -14.43
N THR A 74 8.05 -18.49 -13.94
CA THR A 74 7.48 -17.36 -14.69
C THR A 74 8.31 -16.09 -14.51
N THR A 75 8.97 -15.96 -13.35
CA THR A 75 9.79 -14.82 -12.97
C THR A 75 11.07 -15.31 -12.30
N LEU A 76 12.21 -14.76 -12.72
CA LEU A 76 13.51 -14.98 -12.12
C LEU A 76 14.04 -13.64 -11.61
N ILE A 77 14.27 -13.53 -10.31
CA ILE A 77 14.81 -12.35 -9.65
C ILE A 77 16.27 -12.65 -9.30
N SER A 78 17.21 -11.88 -9.83
CA SER A 78 18.64 -12.04 -9.56
C SER A 78 19.13 -10.85 -8.75
N ASP A 79 19.53 -11.10 -7.50
CA ASP A 79 20.09 -10.05 -6.63
C ASP A 79 21.52 -9.64 -7.03
N ASP A 80 22.21 -10.51 -7.78
CA ASP A 80 23.43 -10.22 -8.52
C ASP A 80 23.18 -10.47 -10.02
N PRO A 81 23.35 -9.46 -10.90
CA PRO A 81 23.07 -9.61 -12.33
C PRO A 81 24.01 -10.60 -13.03
N PHE A 82 25.20 -10.90 -12.48
CA PHE A 82 26.10 -11.91 -13.04
C PHE A 82 25.57 -13.33 -12.84
N THR A 83 24.74 -13.56 -11.83
CA THR A 83 24.11 -14.87 -11.62
C THR A 83 23.13 -15.20 -12.75
N ALA A 84 22.37 -14.23 -13.24
CA ALA A 84 21.53 -14.41 -14.43
C ALA A 84 22.35 -14.76 -15.69
N LEU A 85 23.55 -14.18 -15.85
CA LEU A 85 24.46 -14.51 -16.94
C LEU A 85 25.02 -15.94 -16.81
N LEU A 86 25.36 -16.39 -15.59
CA LEU A 86 25.77 -17.77 -15.34
C LEU A 86 24.67 -18.77 -15.70
N ILE A 87 23.42 -18.44 -15.35
CA ILE A 87 22.24 -19.24 -15.71
C ILE A 87 22.05 -19.26 -17.23
N LEU A 88 22.16 -18.12 -17.90
CA LEU A 88 22.09 -18.06 -19.36
C LEU A 88 23.12 -18.98 -20.02
N HIS A 89 24.34 -19.03 -19.48
CA HIS A 89 25.39 -19.88 -20.02
C HIS A 89 25.19 -21.38 -19.69
N SER A 90 24.58 -21.69 -18.55
CA SER A 90 24.44 -23.07 -18.07
C SER A 90 23.14 -23.71 -18.57
N ILE A 91 22.03 -22.97 -18.57
CA ILE A 91 20.66 -23.42 -18.87
C ILE A 91 19.90 -22.29 -19.60
N PRO A 92 20.25 -21.97 -20.86
CA PRO A 92 19.65 -20.85 -21.61
C PRO A 92 18.13 -20.99 -21.78
N GLU A 93 17.66 -22.22 -21.92
CA GLU A 93 16.24 -22.58 -22.04
C GLU A 93 15.42 -22.05 -20.86
N LEU A 94 16.02 -21.93 -19.67
CA LEU A 94 15.35 -21.39 -18.49
C LEU A 94 14.91 -19.93 -18.68
N LEU A 95 15.61 -19.15 -19.53
CA LEU A 95 15.36 -17.71 -19.67
C LEU A 95 14.43 -17.35 -20.84
N GLU A 96 14.17 -18.27 -21.78
CA GLU A 96 13.41 -17.96 -23.01
C GLU A 96 11.98 -17.48 -22.75
N ASN A 97 11.32 -18.00 -21.70
CA ASN A 97 9.94 -17.63 -21.33
C ASN A 97 9.83 -17.05 -19.92
N THR A 98 10.96 -16.69 -19.32
CA THR A 98 11.03 -16.25 -17.92
C THR A 98 11.25 -14.75 -17.85
N ARG A 99 10.43 -14.06 -17.06
CA ARG A 99 10.62 -12.63 -16.81
C ARG A 99 11.81 -12.43 -15.89
N CYS A 100 12.90 -11.90 -16.43
CA CYS A 100 14.09 -11.63 -15.64
C CYS A 100 13.99 -10.25 -14.97
N GLU A 101 14.14 -10.22 -13.66
CA GLU A 101 14.34 -9.02 -12.85
C GLU A 101 15.79 -9.02 -12.35
N LEU A 102 16.52 -7.94 -12.65
CA LEU A 102 17.91 -7.79 -12.27
C LEU A 102 18.04 -6.68 -11.24
N THR A 103 18.55 -7.02 -10.06
CA THR A 103 18.92 -6.06 -9.02
C THR A 103 20.40 -5.79 -9.10
N PHE A 104 20.78 -4.53 -9.06
CA PHE A 104 22.18 -4.13 -9.09
C PHE A 104 22.59 -3.57 -7.74
N ASP A 105 23.73 -4.02 -7.25
CA ASP A 105 24.42 -3.36 -6.15
C ASP A 105 24.97 -2.02 -6.65
N PRO A 106 24.68 -0.90 -5.98
CA PRO A 106 25.28 0.40 -6.30
C PRO A 106 26.81 0.46 -6.27
N GLU A 107 27.46 -0.45 -5.54
CA GLU A 107 28.93 -0.59 -5.53
C GLU A 107 29.43 -1.56 -6.61
N GLY A 108 28.53 -2.18 -7.36
CA GLY A 108 28.81 -3.17 -8.39
C GLY A 108 29.45 -2.58 -9.66
N ASN A 109 30.16 -3.44 -10.40
CA ASN A 109 30.79 -3.06 -11.67
C ASN A 109 29.80 -3.17 -12.85
N TYR A 110 28.95 -2.14 -13.02
CA TYR A 110 27.97 -2.03 -14.10
C TYR A 110 28.58 -2.17 -15.50
N SER A 111 29.75 -1.57 -15.71
CA SER A 111 30.43 -1.58 -17.02
C SER A 111 30.80 -3.00 -17.46
N LEU A 112 31.26 -3.84 -16.52
CA LEU A 112 31.57 -5.24 -16.77
C LEU A 112 30.31 -6.02 -17.15
N PHE A 113 29.21 -5.83 -16.42
CA PHE A 113 27.93 -6.47 -16.75
C PHE A 113 27.48 -6.09 -18.17
N VAL A 114 27.50 -4.79 -18.50
CA VAL A 114 27.13 -4.28 -19.83
C VAL A 114 27.96 -4.92 -20.94
N ASP A 115 29.27 -5.08 -20.73
CA ASP A 115 30.16 -5.71 -21.71
C ASP A 115 29.89 -7.20 -21.91
N VAL A 116 29.53 -7.92 -20.84
CA VAL A 116 29.17 -9.35 -20.94
C VAL A 116 27.78 -9.50 -21.57
N TYR A 117 26.78 -8.73 -21.11
CA TYR A 117 25.43 -8.74 -21.66
C TYR A 117 25.42 -8.43 -23.16
N ARG A 118 26.27 -7.50 -23.64
CA ARG A 118 26.40 -7.21 -25.08
C ARG A 118 26.74 -8.44 -25.92
N ARG A 119 27.49 -9.41 -25.36
CA ARG A 119 27.91 -10.63 -26.06
C ARG A 119 26.83 -11.69 -26.09
N THR A 120 25.99 -11.74 -25.06
CA THR A 120 24.92 -12.72 -24.89
C THR A 120 23.69 -12.04 -24.28
N PRO A 121 22.94 -11.26 -25.07
CA PRO A 121 21.77 -10.57 -24.58
C PRO A 121 20.64 -11.56 -24.29
N PHE A 122 19.83 -11.26 -23.29
CA PHE A 122 18.65 -12.04 -22.92
C PHE A 122 17.53 -11.10 -22.47
N PRO A 123 16.25 -11.50 -22.55
CA PRO A 123 15.14 -10.64 -22.17
C PRO A 123 15.23 -10.18 -20.71
N VAL A 124 15.17 -8.85 -20.50
CA VAL A 124 15.11 -8.26 -19.15
C VAL A 124 13.79 -7.52 -19.01
N PHE A 125 12.98 -7.97 -18.05
CA PHE A 125 11.65 -7.44 -17.79
C PHE A 125 11.66 -6.31 -16.76
N ALA A 126 12.54 -6.39 -15.77
CA ALA A 126 12.64 -5.43 -14.69
C ALA A 126 14.09 -5.12 -14.31
N LEU A 127 14.35 -3.86 -13.98
CA LEU A 127 15.64 -3.37 -13.47
C LEU A 127 15.44 -2.71 -12.12
N VAL A 128 16.30 -3.06 -11.16
CA VAL A 128 16.32 -2.48 -9.82
C VAL A 128 17.71 -1.89 -9.57
N ASP A 129 17.77 -0.62 -9.21
CA ASP A 129 18.99 0.11 -8.84
C ASP A 129 20.08 0.13 -9.95
N PHE A 130 19.66 0.12 -11.21
CA PHE A 130 20.55 0.22 -12.38
C PHE A 130 20.87 1.69 -12.75
N ASP A 131 22.15 2.03 -12.89
CA ASP A 131 22.56 3.34 -13.41
C ASP A 131 22.44 3.38 -14.94
N ILE A 132 21.41 4.09 -15.42
CA ILE A 132 21.13 4.22 -16.85
C ILE A 132 22.27 4.96 -17.59
N ALA A 133 23.03 5.82 -16.90
CA ALA A 133 24.13 6.58 -17.51
C ALA A 133 25.29 5.69 -17.98
N GLU A 134 25.46 4.52 -17.35
CA GLU A 134 26.50 3.54 -17.70
C GLU A 134 26.17 2.75 -18.97
N ALA A 135 24.91 2.76 -19.41
CA ALA A 135 24.46 2.00 -20.57
C ALA A 135 24.36 2.84 -21.84
N LYS A 136 24.74 2.22 -22.96
CA LYS A 136 24.44 2.76 -24.29
C LYS A 136 23.05 2.26 -24.73
N PRO A 137 22.20 3.11 -25.33
CA PRO A 137 20.88 2.69 -25.80
C PRO A 137 20.91 1.55 -26.82
N GLU A 138 22.01 1.42 -27.55
CA GLU A 138 22.25 0.34 -28.54
C GLU A 138 22.34 -1.06 -27.92
N LEU A 139 22.51 -1.17 -26.60
CA LEU A 139 22.66 -2.44 -25.88
C LEU A 139 21.41 -3.34 -25.98
N GLY A 140 20.25 -2.76 -26.26
CA GLY A 140 18.98 -3.49 -26.33
C GLY A 140 18.45 -3.97 -24.97
N LEU A 141 19.20 -3.80 -23.88
CA LEU A 141 18.83 -4.14 -22.50
C LEU A 141 17.45 -3.61 -22.09
N PHE A 142 17.12 -2.41 -22.55
CA PHE A 142 15.91 -1.68 -22.13
C PHE A 142 14.66 -1.98 -22.94
N LYS A 143 14.77 -2.72 -24.06
CA LYS A 143 13.68 -2.89 -25.02
C LYS A 143 12.44 -3.53 -24.41
N GLU A 144 12.64 -4.50 -23.52
CA GLU A 144 11.56 -5.27 -22.90
C GLU A 144 11.34 -4.89 -21.43
N VAL A 145 12.06 -3.87 -20.93
CA VAL A 145 11.96 -3.44 -19.55
C VAL A 145 10.62 -2.73 -19.33
N ALA A 146 9.73 -3.42 -18.63
CA ALA A 146 8.44 -2.91 -18.25
C ALA A 146 8.46 -2.23 -16.89
N HIS A 147 9.35 -2.63 -15.98
CA HIS A 147 9.45 -2.12 -14.62
C HIS A 147 10.83 -1.57 -14.30
N PHE A 148 10.88 -0.40 -13.67
CA PHE A 148 12.12 0.22 -13.22
C PHE A 148 11.97 0.66 -11.75
N THR A 149 12.89 0.24 -10.90
CA THR A 149 12.87 0.54 -9.46
C THR A 149 14.19 1.15 -9.01
N THR A 150 14.12 2.18 -8.17
CA THR A 150 15.30 2.80 -7.53
C THR A 150 15.02 3.02 -6.04
N ASN A 151 15.80 2.38 -5.17
CA ASN A 151 15.63 2.36 -3.72
C ASN A 151 16.43 3.45 -2.98
N SER A 152 17.08 4.36 -3.70
CA SER A 152 17.76 5.57 -3.19
C SER A 152 18.82 5.36 -2.10
N ARG A 153 19.39 4.16 -1.95
CA ARG A 153 20.43 3.92 -0.95
C ARG A 153 21.77 4.53 -1.32
N CYS A 154 21.98 4.81 -2.60
CA CYS A 154 23.27 5.25 -3.11
C CYS A 154 23.10 6.50 -3.96
N GLY A 155 24.11 7.37 -3.96
CA GLY A 155 24.08 8.71 -4.54
C GLY A 155 23.85 8.80 -6.05
N PHE A 156 23.37 7.74 -6.70
CA PHE A 156 22.89 7.81 -8.07
C PHE A 156 21.57 8.57 -8.12
N ARG A 157 21.49 9.51 -9.07
CA ARG A 157 20.28 10.29 -9.34
C ARG A 157 19.73 9.80 -10.67
N LEU A 158 18.53 9.26 -10.67
CA LEU A 158 17.77 8.92 -11.87
C LEU A 158 17.60 10.19 -12.71
N ASP A 159 18.23 10.21 -13.88
CA ASP A 159 17.89 11.15 -14.94
C ASP A 159 16.61 10.67 -15.63
N VAL A 160 15.49 11.32 -15.34
CA VAL A 160 14.19 10.97 -15.91
C VAL A 160 14.18 11.08 -17.44
N ARG A 161 15.07 11.89 -18.04
CA ARG A 161 15.21 11.98 -19.51
C ARG A 161 15.68 10.66 -20.12
N SER A 162 16.47 9.88 -19.38
CA SER A 162 16.98 8.59 -19.82
C SER A 162 15.89 7.50 -19.82
N LEU A 163 14.73 7.76 -19.23
CA LEU A 163 13.55 6.90 -19.29
C LEU A 163 12.73 7.10 -20.57
N ALA A 164 13.20 7.91 -21.53
CA ALA A 164 12.47 8.20 -22.75
C ALA A 164 12.01 6.92 -23.50
N PRO A 165 10.88 6.97 -24.22
CA PRO A 165 10.35 5.82 -24.96
C PRO A 165 11.31 5.23 -26.01
N THR A 166 12.32 5.99 -26.42
CA THR A 166 13.38 5.51 -27.33
C THR A 166 14.27 4.46 -26.68
N TRP A 167 14.47 4.53 -25.36
CA TRP A 167 15.23 3.55 -24.59
C TRP A 167 14.26 2.52 -23.99
N PHE A 168 13.15 3.00 -23.43
CA PHE A 168 12.19 2.21 -22.67
C PHE A 168 10.80 2.20 -23.32
N PRO A 169 10.61 1.52 -24.47
CA PRO A 169 9.35 1.56 -25.20
C PRO A 169 8.19 0.93 -24.39
N ASP A 170 8.47 -0.10 -23.61
CA ASP A 170 7.46 -0.88 -22.87
C ASP A 170 7.34 -0.55 -21.38
N LEU A 171 8.03 0.49 -20.91
CA LEU A 171 8.05 0.87 -19.49
C LEU A 171 6.66 1.31 -19.00
N LYS A 172 6.10 0.54 -18.08
CA LYS A 172 4.75 0.72 -17.52
C LYS A 172 4.76 1.12 -16.04
N LYS A 173 5.84 0.82 -15.32
CA LYS A 173 5.95 1.00 -13.87
C LYS A 173 7.30 1.62 -13.50
N ILE A 174 7.26 2.71 -12.75
CA ILE A 174 8.43 3.30 -12.10
C ILE A 174 8.18 3.33 -10.59
N LEU A 175 9.12 2.82 -9.82
CA LEU A 175 9.15 2.97 -8.37
C LEU A 175 10.43 3.68 -7.98
N THR A 176 10.35 4.93 -7.55
CA THR A 176 11.52 5.68 -7.11
C THR A 176 11.27 6.32 -5.76
N LYS A 177 12.28 6.30 -4.89
CA LYS A 177 12.30 7.11 -3.66
C LYS A 177 12.92 8.48 -3.89
N GLN A 178 13.48 8.72 -5.08
CA GLN A 178 14.06 10.00 -5.44
C GLN A 178 12.99 11.09 -5.43
N VAL A 179 13.41 12.27 -5.00
CA VAL A 179 12.64 13.50 -5.09
C VAL A 179 12.65 13.98 -6.54
N LEU A 180 11.49 14.00 -7.17
CA LEU A 180 11.29 14.49 -8.53
C LEU A 180 10.87 15.95 -8.52
N SER A 181 11.47 16.76 -9.39
CA SER A 181 11.05 18.13 -9.66
C SER A 181 9.81 18.17 -10.56
N ARG A 182 9.16 19.34 -10.64
CA ARG A 182 8.02 19.54 -11.54
C ARG A 182 8.40 19.30 -13.01
N GLU A 183 9.57 19.77 -13.42
CA GLU A 183 10.09 19.61 -14.77
C GLU A 183 10.34 18.12 -15.06
N GLU A 184 10.90 17.38 -14.10
CA GLU A 184 11.13 15.93 -14.20
C GLU A 184 9.82 15.16 -14.35
N ILE A 185 8.75 15.53 -13.62
CA ILE A 185 7.43 14.94 -13.78
C ILE A 185 6.89 15.13 -15.21
N SER A 186 7.06 16.34 -15.77
CA SER A 186 6.51 16.69 -17.09
C SER A 186 7.07 15.84 -18.24
N ILE A 187 8.32 15.37 -18.08
CA ILE A 187 9.05 14.55 -19.06
C ILE A 187 8.92 13.05 -18.81
N LEU A 188 8.17 12.62 -17.78
CA LEU A 188 7.93 11.21 -17.52
C LEU A 188 7.28 10.52 -18.75
N PRO A 189 7.63 9.25 -19.02
CA PRO A 189 7.08 8.51 -20.15
C PRO A 189 5.55 8.44 -20.12
N LYS A 190 4.91 8.83 -21.23
CA LYS A 190 3.45 8.96 -21.30
C LYS A 190 2.71 7.61 -21.30
N GLN A 191 3.43 6.51 -21.46
CA GLN A 191 2.91 5.14 -21.38
C GLN A 191 2.79 4.58 -19.96
N LEU A 192 3.32 5.28 -18.95
CA LEU A 192 3.28 4.83 -17.56
C LEU A 192 1.85 4.60 -17.07
N THR A 193 1.70 3.52 -16.31
CA THR A 193 0.45 3.12 -15.66
C THR A 193 0.57 3.10 -14.14
N HIS A 194 1.80 2.96 -13.63
CA HIS A 194 2.11 2.93 -12.20
C HIS A 194 3.31 3.81 -11.93
N LEU A 195 3.18 4.72 -10.95
CA LEU A 195 4.27 5.59 -10.50
C LEU A 195 4.29 5.64 -8.99
N SER A 196 5.46 5.40 -8.38
CA SER A 196 5.76 5.79 -7.01
C SER A 196 6.93 6.75 -7.04
N CYS A 197 6.78 7.93 -6.45
CA CYS A 197 7.84 8.93 -6.38
C CYS A 197 7.78 9.78 -5.10
N SER A 198 8.87 10.49 -4.82
CA SER A 198 8.89 11.56 -3.83
C SER A 198 8.83 12.92 -4.53
N LEU A 199 8.24 13.94 -3.89
CA LEU A 199 8.14 15.30 -4.41
C LEU A 199 8.69 16.29 -3.37
N SER A 200 9.48 17.27 -3.84
CA SER A 200 9.83 18.46 -3.06
C SER A 200 9.05 19.65 -3.59
N LEU A 201 8.50 20.43 -2.66
CA LEU A 201 7.62 21.55 -2.95
C LEU A 201 8.19 22.89 -2.47
N ASP A 202 9.48 22.90 -2.10
CA ASP A 202 10.14 24.04 -1.43
C ASP A 202 10.28 25.30 -2.31
N GLU A 203 10.16 25.16 -3.65
CA GLU A 203 10.39 26.25 -4.62
C GLU A 203 9.09 26.88 -5.15
N ILE A 204 7.92 26.51 -4.61
CA ILE A 204 6.63 26.84 -5.23
C ILE A 204 5.96 27.99 -4.48
N THR A 205 5.77 29.12 -5.16
CA THR A 205 5.11 30.30 -4.59
C THR A 205 3.59 30.14 -4.54
N ASN A 206 2.95 30.76 -3.54
CA ASN A 206 1.56 30.54 -3.10
C ASN A 206 0.44 30.99 -4.05
N ASP A 207 0.74 31.51 -5.23
CA ASP A 207 -0.23 32.33 -5.96
C ASP A 207 -1.15 31.54 -6.90
N SER A 208 -0.95 30.23 -7.09
CA SER A 208 -1.84 29.43 -7.95
C SER A 208 -1.89 27.94 -7.60
N ALA A 209 -2.94 27.27 -8.05
CA ALA A 209 -3.03 25.81 -8.01
C ALA A 209 -1.89 25.21 -8.84
N LEU A 210 -1.00 24.48 -8.17
CA LEU A 210 0.07 23.73 -8.79
C LEU A 210 -0.50 22.52 -9.53
N LYS A 211 -0.57 22.64 -10.85
CA LYS A 211 -0.87 21.51 -11.72
C LYS A 211 0.40 20.68 -11.94
N LEU A 212 0.36 19.41 -11.55
CA LEU A 212 1.44 18.44 -11.77
C LEU A 212 1.17 17.66 -13.06
N ASP A 213 2.03 17.78 -14.07
CA ASP A 213 1.81 17.21 -15.41
C ASP A 213 2.15 15.71 -15.52
N PHE A 214 1.53 14.90 -14.65
CA PHE A 214 1.68 13.45 -14.66
C PHE A 214 1.12 12.81 -15.95
N PRO A 215 1.59 11.61 -16.34
CA PRO A 215 1.02 10.89 -17.49
C PRO A 215 -0.47 10.53 -17.35
N ASP A 216 -1.28 10.88 -18.36
CA ASP A 216 -2.73 10.62 -18.37
C ASP A 216 -3.14 9.13 -18.32
N LYS A 217 -2.20 8.21 -18.61
CA LYS A 217 -2.43 6.76 -18.57
C LYS A 217 -2.23 6.14 -17.19
N LEU A 218 -1.83 6.92 -16.19
CA LEU A 218 -1.66 6.43 -14.81
C LEU A 218 -2.96 5.85 -14.26
N LYS A 219 -2.85 4.65 -13.70
CA LYS A 219 -3.90 3.92 -12.98
C LYS A 219 -3.61 3.85 -11.48
N GLN A 220 -2.33 3.87 -11.12
CA GLN A 220 -1.85 3.89 -9.74
C GLN A 220 -0.77 4.95 -9.56
N LEU A 221 -0.89 5.73 -8.50
CA LEU A 221 0.04 6.78 -8.14
C LEU A 221 0.32 6.74 -6.63
N GLU A 222 1.58 6.71 -6.27
CA GLU A 222 2.06 6.84 -4.89
C GLU A 222 3.01 8.03 -4.81
N ILE A 223 2.70 8.97 -3.93
CA ILE A 223 3.45 10.21 -3.77
C ILE A 223 3.87 10.33 -2.32
N SER A 224 5.17 10.53 -2.11
CA SER A 224 5.71 10.96 -0.82
C SER A 224 6.08 12.43 -0.90
N ILE A 225 5.51 13.27 -0.05
CA ILE A 225 5.77 14.71 -0.08
C ILE A 225 6.75 15.09 1.01
N SER A 226 7.79 15.82 0.67
CA SER A 226 8.58 16.61 1.62
C SER A 226 8.37 18.10 1.35
N LYS A 227 8.03 18.85 2.38
CA LYS A 227 7.87 20.30 2.34
C LYS A 227 8.51 20.90 3.58
N ASN A 228 9.43 21.85 3.39
CA ASN A 228 10.19 22.49 4.45
C ASN A 228 9.64 23.86 4.85
N ASP A 229 8.77 24.46 4.04
CA ASP A 229 8.21 25.79 4.28
C ASP A 229 6.74 25.76 4.72
N SER A 230 6.33 26.81 5.44
CA SER A 230 5.01 26.94 6.04
C SER A 230 3.93 27.50 5.10
N SER A 231 4.16 27.35 3.80
CA SER A 231 3.35 27.98 2.78
C SER A 231 2.08 27.15 2.52
N ASN A 232 0.97 27.76 2.10
CA ASN A 232 -0.22 27.00 1.71
C ASN A 232 -0.09 26.62 0.24
N LEU A 233 -0.21 25.33 -0.08
CA LEU A 233 -0.07 24.86 -1.45
C LEU A 233 -1.31 24.11 -1.90
N ASN A 234 -1.85 24.53 -3.04
CA ASN A 234 -2.93 23.83 -3.70
C ASN A 234 -2.35 22.92 -4.79
N ILE A 235 -2.40 21.60 -4.62
CA ILE A 235 -1.94 20.63 -5.63
C ILE A 235 -3.15 20.11 -6.40
N ASP A 236 -3.10 20.19 -7.73
CA ASP A 236 -4.17 19.73 -8.61
C ASP A 236 -3.73 18.57 -9.52
N ILE A 237 -4.31 17.40 -9.26
CA ILE A 237 -4.17 16.17 -10.07
C ILE A 237 -5.52 15.70 -10.64
N SER A 238 -6.54 16.57 -10.68
CA SER A 238 -7.89 16.23 -11.14
C SER A 238 -7.99 15.82 -12.62
N HIS A 239 -6.97 16.15 -13.42
CA HIS A 239 -6.86 15.76 -14.83
C HIS A 239 -6.58 14.26 -15.04
N LEU A 240 -6.17 13.51 -14.00
CA LEU A 240 -5.83 12.10 -14.10
C LEU A 240 -7.07 11.19 -14.08
N HIS A 241 -7.89 11.26 -15.13
CA HIS A 241 -9.20 10.57 -15.20
C HIS A 241 -9.13 9.03 -15.19
N ARG A 242 -7.95 8.43 -15.41
CA ARG A 242 -7.72 6.98 -15.38
C ARG A 242 -7.15 6.49 -14.05
N LEU A 243 -6.83 7.42 -13.14
CA LEU A 243 -6.25 7.09 -11.86
C LEU A 243 -7.33 6.44 -10.99
N HIS A 244 -7.08 5.22 -10.53
CA HIS A 244 -8.01 4.49 -9.68
C HIS A 244 -7.49 4.35 -8.24
N ASN A 245 -6.17 4.26 -8.10
CA ASN A 245 -5.50 4.05 -6.82
C ASN A 245 -4.53 5.20 -6.56
N LEU A 246 -4.73 5.91 -5.46
CA LEU A 246 -3.85 7.00 -5.04
C LEU A 246 -3.41 6.78 -3.60
N THR A 247 -2.09 6.85 -3.38
CA THR A 247 -1.47 6.89 -2.05
C THR A 247 -0.71 8.22 -1.91
N ILE A 248 -1.01 9.00 -0.88
CA ILE A 248 -0.29 10.24 -0.57
C ILE A 248 0.27 10.16 0.84
N ASN A 249 1.58 10.02 0.94
CA ASN A 249 2.32 10.00 2.20
C ASN A 249 2.83 11.42 2.49
N GLY A 250 2.36 12.02 3.58
CA GLY A 250 2.82 13.32 4.04
C GLY A 250 4.05 13.20 4.93
N ALA A 251 5.11 13.95 4.67
CA ALA A 251 6.26 14.06 5.59
C ALA A 251 6.16 15.32 6.46
N ALA A 252 4.98 15.64 6.97
CA ALA A 252 4.73 16.80 7.83
C ALA A 252 5.33 16.60 9.23
N ARG A 253 6.65 16.34 9.31
CA ARG A 253 7.43 16.34 10.55
C ARG A 253 7.50 17.73 11.19
N TYR A 254 7.19 18.77 10.41
CA TYR A 254 7.33 20.16 10.82
C TYR A 254 6.12 21.03 10.49
N ALA A 255 4.94 20.44 10.25
CA ALA A 255 3.71 21.23 10.09
C ALA A 255 3.43 21.96 11.41
N SER A 256 4.03 23.14 11.50
CA SER A 256 3.69 24.16 12.46
C SER A 256 2.24 24.51 12.18
N ARG A 257 1.45 24.76 13.22
CA ARG A 257 0.01 25.08 13.12
C ARG A 257 -0.26 26.09 11.98
N GLY A 258 -0.67 25.62 10.80
CA GLY A 258 -1.00 26.50 9.67
C GLY A 258 -0.74 25.95 8.26
N ASP A 259 0.12 24.95 8.10
CA ASP A 259 0.56 24.51 6.77
C ASP A 259 -0.48 23.60 6.12
N ASN A 260 -1.20 24.11 5.12
CA ASN A 260 -2.20 23.33 4.41
C ASN A 260 -1.71 23.01 3.01
N ILE A 261 -1.34 21.75 2.78
CA ILE A 261 -1.30 21.18 1.43
C ILE A 261 -2.72 20.74 1.10
N ILE A 262 -3.36 21.43 0.16
CA ILE A 262 -4.74 21.20 -0.26
C ILE A 262 -4.73 20.44 -1.59
N TRP A 263 -5.33 19.26 -1.60
CA TRP A 263 -5.35 18.38 -2.77
C TRP A 263 -6.67 18.44 -3.55
N SER A 264 -6.57 18.61 -4.87
CA SER A 264 -7.65 18.38 -5.82
C SER A 264 -7.44 17.04 -6.53
N LEU A 265 -8.32 16.07 -6.26
CA LEU A 265 -8.23 14.67 -6.67
C LEU A 265 -9.13 14.38 -7.88
N PRO A 266 -8.78 13.40 -8.73
CA PRO A 266 -9.67 12.87 -9.77
C PRO A 266 -10.71 11.90 -9.15
N LEU A 267 -11.51 11.25 -10.00
CA LEU A 267 -12.43 10.19 -9.57
C LEU A 267 -11.65 8.91 -9.20
N LEU A 268 -11.53 8.62 -7.90
CA LEU A 268 -10.76 7.49 -7.37
C LEU A 268 -11.66 6.33 -6.91
N LYS A 269 -11.08 5.11 -6.92
CA LYS A 269 -11.67 3.91 -6.30
C LYS A 269 -11.00 3.55 -4.97
N LYS A 270 -9.70 3.82 -4.85
CA LYS A 270 -8.91 3.61 -3.64
C LYS A 270 -8.10 4.87 -3.32
N LEU A 271 -8.21 5.34 -2.09
CA LEU A 271 -7.45 6.48 -1.59
C LEU A 271 -6.81 6.12 -0.25
N THR A 272 -5.48 6.22 -0.21
CA THR A 272 -4.70 6.24 1.02
C THR A 272 -4.09 7.62 1.17
N TYR A 273 -4.30 8.29 2.29
CA TYR A 273 -3.69 9.60 2.50
C TYR A 273 -3.38 9.88 3.97
N ASP A 274 -2.37 10.71 4.18
CA ASP A 274 -2.01 11.21 5.49
C ASP A 274 -2.99 12.29 5.99
N SER A 275 -3.49 12.13 7.22
CA SER A 275 -4.40 13.04 7.91
C SER A 275 -3.92 14.50 8.02
N SER A 276 -2.62 14.76 7.90
CA SER A 276 -2.04 16.10 7.82
C SER A 276 -2.39 16.85 6.53
N LEU A 277 -2.87 16.14 5.50
CA LEU A 277 -3.22 16.71 4.22
C LEU A 277 -4.68 17.19 4.20
N SER A 278 -4.88 18.36 3.61
CA SER A 278 -6.21 18.92 3.38
C SER A 278 -6.72 18.53 1.99
N LEU A 279 -8.03 18.39 1.85
CA LEU A 279 -8.69 18.15 0.56
C LEU A 279 -9.42 19.42 0.14
N ALA A 280 -9.40 19.72 -1.17
CA ALA A 280 -9.99 20.94 -1.72
C ALA A 280 -11.51 20.99 -1.55
N ARG A 281 -12.17 19.82 -1.47
CA ARG A 281 -13.61 19.66 -1.27
C ARG A 281 -13.88 18.37 -0.48
N GLU A 282 -15.14 18.17 -0.13
CA GLU A 282 -15.66 16.96 0.52
C GLU A 282 -15.44 15.72 -0.37
N LEU A 283 -15.05 14.59 0.23
CA LEU A 283 -14.75 13.35 -0.49
C LEU A 283 -15.95 12.81 -1.29
N ASN A 284 -17.16 12.89 -0.73
CA ASN A 284 -18.41 12.54 -1.40
C ASN A 284 -18.66 13.33 -2.71
N ARG A 285 -18.07 14.51 -2.87
CA ARG A 285 -18.15 15.32 -4.10
C ARG A 285 -17.00 15.04 -5.06
N MET A 286 -15.80 14.82 -4.52
CA MET A 286 -14.59 14.61 -5.34
C MET A 286 -14.48 13.19 -5.88
N CYS A 287 -14.74 12.21 -5.02
CA CYS A 287 -14.59 10.78 -5.29
C CYS A 287 -15.88 10.02 -4.94
N PRO A 288 -17.02 10.29 -5.61
CA PRO A 288 -18.29 9.62 -5.29
C PRO A 288 -18.26 8.09 -5.49
N GLU A 289 -17.29 7.56 -6.26
CA GLU A 289 -17.11 6.13 -6.52
C GLU A 289 -16.04 5.46 -5.63
N LEU A 290 -15.60 6.13 -4.56
CA LEU A 290 -14.56 5.61 -3.68
C LEU A 290 -15.02 4.36 -2.93
N VAL A 291 -14.32 3.25 -3.11
CA VAL A 291 -14.64 1.95 -2.50
C VAL A 291 -13.81 1.71 -1.24
N GLU A 292 -12.54 2.11 -1.26
CA GLU A 292 -11.59 1.91 -0.16
C GLU A 292 -10.96 3.23 0.24
N LEU A 293 -11.06 3.56 1.53
CA LEU A 293 -10.45 4.74 2.13
C LEU A 293 -9.54 4.33 3.28
N CYS A 294 -8.30 4.78 3.22
CA CYS A 294 -7.29 4.60 4.25
C CYS A 294 -6.77 5.97 4.67
N VAL A 295 -7.04 6.36 5.91
CA VAL A 295 -6.49 7.58 6.50
C VAL A 295 -5.41 7.16 7.49
N VAL A 296 -4.19 7.62 7.24
CA VAL A 296 -3.04 7.36 8.11
C VAL A 296 -2.76 8.60 8.93
N GLN A 297 -2.44 8.45 10.21
CA GLN A 297 -2.04 9.56 11.08
C GLN A 297 -0.59 9.39 11.51
N THR A 298 0.30 10.14 10.86
CA THR A 298 1.74 10.12 11.16
C THR A 298 2.13 11.15 12.22
N ASN A 299 1.33 12.20 12.42
CA ASN A 299 1.57 13.27 13.38
C ASN A 299 0.47 13.33 14.47
N SER A 300 0.87 13.47 15.73
CA SER A 300 -0.03 13.59 16.88
C SER A 300 -0.93 14.82 16.83
N ASP A 301 -0.46 15.89 16.17
CA ASP A 301 -1.10 17.21 16.23
C ASP A 301 -2.17 17.45 15.15
N CYS A 302 -2.50 16.42 14.37
CA CYS A 302 -3.47 16.54 13.28
C CYS A 302 -4.87 16.81 13.83
N ARG A 303 -5.40 18.01 13.54
CA ARG A 303 -6.81 18.33 13.76
C ARG A 303 -7.65 17.55 12.76
N VAL A 304 -8.60 16.78 13.27
CA VAL A 304 -9.60 16.10 12.43
C VAL A 304 -10.43 17.17 11.71
N PRO A 305 -10.55 17.15 10.37
CA PRO A 305 -11.43 18.04 9.65
C PRO A 305 -12.86 17.91 10.18
N SER A 306 -13.49 19.04 10.52
CA SER A 306 -14.85 19.03 11.02
C SER A 306 -15.79 18.33 10.01
N GLY A 307 -16.54 17.35 10.50
CA GLY A 307 -17.48 16.59 9.66
C GLY A 307 -16.84 15.61 8.68
N PHE A 308 -15.59 15.19 8.87
CA PHE A 308 -14.94 14.18 8.02
C PHE A 308 -15.84 12.98 7.70
N VAL A 309 -16.42 12.36 8.74
CA VAL A 309 -17.32 11.20 8.61
C VAL A 309 -18.55 11.52 7.74
N ASN A 310 -19.11 12.73 7.88
CA ASN A 310 -20.28 13.16 7.12
C ASN A 310 -20.00 13.42 5.64
N ASN A 311 -18.72 13.58 5.29
CA ASN A 311 -18.26 13.86 3.95
C ASN A 311 -17.79 12.60 3.21
N LEU A 312 -17.99 11.41 3.79
CA LEU A 312 -17.63 10.15 3.17
C LEU A 312 -18.61 9.77 2.05
N PRO A 313 -18.12 9.29 0.88
CA PRO A 313 -18.96 8.72 -0.16
C PRO A 313 -19.76 7.51 0.34
N CYS A 314 -21.00 7.36 -0.10
CA CYS A 314 -21.84 6.21 0.25
C CYS A 314 -21.37 4.88 -0.34
N SER A 315 -20.46 4.94 -1.32
CA SER A 315 -19.82 3.81 -2.00
C SER A 315 -18.68 3.16 -1.18
N VAL A 316 -18.21 3.80 -0.11
CA VAL A 316 -17.12 3.28 0.71
C VAL A 316 -17.55 1.98 1.40
N THR A 317 -16.83 0.90 1.10
CA THR A 317 -17.04 -0.43 1.69
C THR A 317 -15.94 -0.82 2.67
N THR A 318 -14.74 -0.22 2.55
CA THR A 318 -13.61 -0.44 3.45
C THR A 318 -13.08 0.89 3.94
N LEU A 319 -13.05 1.07 5.26
CA LEU A 319 -12.53 2.26 5.93
C LEU A 319 -11.45 1.85 6.93
N LEU A 320 -10.23 2.34 6.73
CA LEU A 320 -9.19 2.42 7.76
C LEU A 320 -9.09 3.87 8.20
N THR A 321 -9.24 4.14 9.49
CA THR A 321 -9.23 5.51 10.01
C THR A 321 -8.63 5.59 11.41
N PRO A 322 -7.96 6.69 11.78
CA PRO A 322 -7.49 6.89 13.15
C PRO A 322 -8.68 7.10 14.11
N PRO A 323 -8.55 6.73 15.40
CA PRO A 323 -9.61 6.90 16.39
C PRO A 323 -10.23 8.31 16.42
N ALA A 324 -9.39 9.35 16.37
CA ALA A 324 -9.80 10.74 16.44
C ALA A 324 -10.82 11.16 15.36
N PHE A 325 -10.92 10.41 14.26
CA PHE A 325 -11.81 10.73 13.15
C PHE A 325 -13.26 10.26 13.37
N LEU A 326 -13.53 9.37 14.33
CA LEU A 326 -14.86 8.77 14.54
C LEU A 326 -15.79 9.57 15.44
N GLY A 327 -15.27 10.62 16.08
CA GLY A 327 -16.00 11.47 17.00
C GLY A 327 -15.08 12.05 18.06
N ASN A 328 -15.00 13.38 18.13
CA ASN A 328 -14.37 14.02 19.28
C ASN A 328 -15.35 13.97 20.45
N ASP A 329 -14.90 13.41 21.57
CA ASP A 329 -15.52 13.60 22.88
C ASP A 329 -15.35 15.07 23.27
N ALA A 330 -16.12 15.96 22.63
CA ALA A 330 -16.09 17.40 22.86
C ALA A 330 -16.41 17.77 24.32
N SER A 331 -16.74 16.77 25.16
CA SER A 331 -16.97 16.91 26.58
C SER A 331 -15.71 17.08 27.42
N LYS A 332 -14.50 16.79 26.91
CA LYS A 332 -13.28 16.77 27.75
C LYS A 332 -12.37 18.00 27.67
N ASP A 333 -12.33 18.72 26.56
CA ASP A 333 -11.36 19.81 26.36
C ASP A 333 -11.94 21.22 26.46
N CYS A 334 -13.21 21.33 26.83
CA CYS A 334 -13.73 22.60 27.25
C CYS A 334 -13.76 22.63 28.78
N ASP A 335 -12.60 22.92 29.38
CA ASP A 335 -12.54 23.77 30.56
C ASP A 335 -13.15 25.13 30.19
N PHE A 336 -14.46 25.16 29.91
CA PHE A 336 -15.19 26.39 29.81
C PHE A 336 -15.00 27.07 31.18
N PRO A 337 -14.56 28.34 31.20
CA PRO A 337 -14.34 29.04 32.45
C PRO A 337 -15.60 28.91 33.31
N ILE A 338 -15.44 28.24 34.45
CA ILE A 338 -16.48 28.02 35.45
C ILE A 338 -16.78 29.39 36.05
N GLY A 339 -17.69 30.14 35.43
CA GLY A 339 -18.11 31.43 35.93
C GLY A 339 -18.41 32.43 34.82
N GLU A 340 -19.56 32.28 34.18
CA GLU A 340 -20.47 33.38 33.79
C GLU A 340 -21.74 32.75 33.22
N ASP A 341 -22.90 33.27 33.61
CA ASP A 341 -24.24 32.77 33.29
C ASP A 341 -24.47 32.65 31.77
N MET A 342 -24.26 31.44 31.22
CA MET A 342 -24.52 31.09 29.81
C MET A 342 -25.86 30.36 29.66
N SER A 343 -26.90 30.81 30.34
CA SER A 343 -28.23 30.19 30.35
C SER A 343 -29.04 30.34 29.05
N GLU A 344 -28.48 30.99 28.00
CA GLU A 344 -29.17 31.21 26.72
C GLU A 344 -28.41 30.72 25.47
N ILE A 345 -27.24 30.09 25.61
CA ILE A 345 -26.56 29.53 24.44
C ILE A 345 -27.18 28.17 24.10
N GLY A 346 -27.97 28.17 23.03
CA GLY A 346 -28.70 27.01 22.52
C GLY A 346 -27.85 25.74 22.50
N SER A 347 -28.49 24.62 22.85
CA SER A 347 -27.85 23.30 22.91
C SER A 347 -26.96 23.07 21.70
N PRO A 348 -25.70 22.64 21.88
CA PRO A 348 -24.78 22.42 20.78
C PRO A 348 -25.47 21.52 19.76
N ILE A 349 -25.58 22.01 18.52
CA ILE A 349 -26.17 21.25 17.42
C ILE A 349 -25.25 20.04 17.21
N HIS A 350 -25.62 18.91 17.81
CA HIS A 350 -24.94 17.64 17.59
C HIS A 350 -25.22 17.22 16.15
N ILE A 351 -24.32 17.63 15.24
CA ILE A 351 -24.34 17.14 13.87
C ILE A 351 -24.12 15.64 13.97
N ARG A 352 -25.19 14.87 13.76
CA ARG A 352 -25.14 13.40 13.74
C ARG A 352 -24.08 12.99 12.73
N GLN A 353 -23.08 12.28 13.20
CA GLN A 353 -22.10 11.67 12.32
C GLN A 353 -22.75 10.46 11.67
N ILE A 354 -22.61 10.29 10.36
CA ILE A 354 -23.20 9.17 9.62
C ILE A 354 -22.12 8.47 8.81
N LEU A 355 -21.74 7.26 9.25
CA LEU A 355 -20.89 6.37 8.47
C LEU A 355 -21.69 5.78 7.28
N PRO A 356 -21.02 5.45 6.15
CA PRO A 356 -21.68 4.84 5.00
C PRO A 356 -22.38 3.51 5.34
N THR A 357 -23.64 3.35 4.95
CA THR A 357 -24.41 2.13 5.23
C THR A 357 -23.93 0.90 4.45
N GLN A 358 -23.14 1.10 3.39
CA GLN A 358 -22.50 0.05 2.61
C GLN A 358 -21.17 -0.44 3.20
N LEU A 359 -20.74 0.14 4.34
CA LEU A 359 -19.48 -0.21 4.98
C LEU A 359 -19.48 -1.68 5.42
N ARG A 360 -18.50 -2.44 4.91
CA ARG A 360 -18.27 -3.86 5.21
C ARG A 360 -17.12 -4.03 6.19
N SER A 361 -16.01 -3.36 5.94
CA SER A 361 -14.83 -3.41 6.80
C SER A 361 -14.57 -2.06 7.45
N LEU A 362 -14.63 -2.01 8.77
CA LEU A 362 -14.19 -0.86 9.58
C LEU A 362 -12.94 -1.26 10.36
N ARG A 363 -11.84 -0.56 10.11
CA ARG A 363 -10.58 -0.71 10.84
C ARG A 363 -10.24 0.62 11.49
N VAL A 364 -10.01 0.58 12.79
CA VAL A 364 -9.56 1.73 13.57
C VAL A 364 -8.15 1.45 14.01
N ALA A 365 -7.19 2.19 13.49
CA ALA A 365 -5.79 1.95 13.79
C ALA A 365 -5.04 3.26 14.01
N GLN A 366 -4.08 3.22 14.91
CA GLN A 366 -3.18 4.32 15.18
C GLN A 366 -1.74 3.84 14.97
N GLU A 367 -0.95 4.60 14.21
CA GLU A 367 0.46 4.27 14.01
C GLU A 367 1.34 4.87 15.13
N SER A 368 0.93 6.01 15.71
CA SER A 368 1.61 6.66 16.83
C SER A 368 0.98 6.24 18.16
N PRO A 369 1.74 6.01 19.24
CA PRO A 369 1.16 5.74 20.57
C PRO A 369 0.55 7.00 21.23
N TYR A 370 0.79 8.20 20.70
CA TYR A 370 0.40 9.48 21.30
C TYR A 370 -0.75 10.17 20.56
N GLY A 371 -1.94 9.57 20.58
CA GLY A 371 -3.08 10.12 19.83
C GLY A 371 -4.28 10.36 20.71
N VAL A 372 -5.09 11.28 20.22
CA VAL A 372 -6.37 11.62 20.83
C VAL A 372 -7.31 10.42 20.65
N GLY A 373 -7.88 9.95 21.75
CA GLY A 373 -8.91 8.92 21.73
C GLY A 373 -10.09 9.31 20.85
N GLY A 374 -10.79 8.28 20.34
CA GLY A 374 -12.01 8.45 19.57
C GLY A 374 -13.25 8.01 20.34
N VAL A 375 -14.42 8.39 19.85
CA VAL A 375 -15.69 7.79 20.26
C VAL A 375 -16.35 7.13 19.07
N LEU A 376 -16.71 5.86 19.20
CA LEU A 376 -17.46 5.10 18.19
C LEU A 376 -18.79 4.63 18.80
N GLU A 377 -19.91 5.22 18.37
CA GLU A 377 -21.24 4.89 18.88
C GLU A 377 -22.09 4.13 17.84
N PHE A 378 -22.10 2.80 17.91
CA PHE A 378 -22.80 1.94 16.93
C PHE A 378 -24.31 2.17 16.86
N ASN A 379 -24.94 2.56 17.97
CA ASN A 379 -26.37 2.84 18.03
C ASN A 379 -26.79 3.99 17.11
N GLN A 380 -25.87 4.90 16.77
CA GLN A 380 -26.14 6.02 15.87
C GLN A 380 -25.93 5.65 14.39
N TYR A 381 -24.98 4.76 14.10
CA TYR A 381 -24.47 4.57 12.75
C TYR A 381 -25.25 3.56 11.89
N ASN A 382 -26.03 2.65 12.49
CA ASN A 382 -26.74 1.55 11.80
C ASN A 382 -25.94 0.98 10.60
N LEU A 383 -25.01 0.05 10.89
CA LEU A 383 -24.10 -0.53 9.91
C LEU A 383 -24.50 -1.98 9.58
N PRO A 384 -25.58 -2.20 8.81
CA PRO A 384 -26.13 -3.55 8.59
C PRO A 384 -25.19 -4.44 7.76
N ASN A 385 -24.24 -3.86 7.03
CA ASN A 385 -23.35 -4.62 6.15
C ASN A 385 -21.97 -4.88 6.75
N LEU A 386 -21.71 -4.44 7.99
CA LEU A 386 -20.41 -4.56 8.63
C LEU A 386 -20.11 -6.03 8.94
N ASN A 387 -19.07 -6.59 8.30
CA ASN A 387 -18.63 -7.97 8.45
C ASN A 387 -17.28 -8.10 9.15
N THR A 388 -16.39 -7.12 8.96
CA THR A 388 -15.05 -7.09 9.55
C THR A 388 -14.90 -5.84 10.40
N PHE A 389 -14.59 -6.03 11.68
CA PHE A 389 -14.29 -4.95 12.60
C PHE A 389 -12.93 -5.18 13.25
N SER A 390 -12.02 -4.20 13.11
CA SER A 390 -10.67 -4.29 13.67
C SER A 390 -10.32 -3.04 14.43
N ILE A 391 -9.69 -3.20 15.58
CA ILE A 391 -9.06 -2.12 16.35
C ILE A 391 -7.61 -2.50 16.59
N ALA A 392 -6.68 -1.60 16.26
CA ALA A 392 -5.26 -1.79 16.50
C ALA A 392 -4.66 -0.54 17.15
N ASN A 393 -3.86 -0.72 18.21
CA ASN A 393 -3.07 0.33 18.86
C ASN A 393 -3.90 1.56 19.26
N SER A 394 -5.13 1.35 19.73
CA SER A 394 -6.09 2.42 20.01
C SER A 394 -6.62 2.31 21.44
N PRO A 395 -5.77 2.52 22.46
CA PRO A 395 -6.15 2.31 23.86
C PRO A 395 -7.32 3.22 24.29
N ASP A 396 -7.37 4.46 23.77
CA ASP A 396 -8.32 5.49 24.18
C ASP A 396 -9.62 5.53 23.34
N LEU A 397 -9.80 4.61 22.38
CA LEU A 397 -11.01 4.55 21.54
C LEU A 397 -12.19 4.02 22.34
N LYS A 398 -13.12 4.87 22.79
CA LYS A 398 -14.34 4.46 23.47
C LYS A 398 -15.38 3.94 22.49
N ILE A 399 -15.97 2.78 22.78
CA ILE A 399 -17.06 2.20 21.97
C ILE A 399 -18.35 2.21 22.79
N TYR A 400 -19.42 2.72 22.21
CA TYR A 400 -20.77 2.71 22.78
C TYR A 400 -21.75 1.96 21.87
N GLY A 401 -22.73 1.32 22.49
CA GLY A 401 -23.72 0.49 21.80
C GLY A 401 -23.19 -0.89 21.43
N SER A 402 -24.09 -1.72 20.89
CA SER A 402 -23.77 -3.09 20.52
C SER A 402 -23.10 -3.15 19.16
N ILE A 403 -22.02 -3.92 19.05
CA ILE A 403 -21.39 -4.22 17.77
C ILE A 403 -22.42 -4.92 16.85
N PRO A 404 -22.51 -4.57 15.56
CA PRO A 404 -23.47 -5.18 14.66
C PRO A 404 -23.37 -6.71 14.61
N ILE A 405 -24.50 -7.40 14.70
CA ILE A 405 -24.58 -8.87 14.72
C ILE A 405 -24.01 -9.57 13.48
N ASN A 406 -23.82 -8.83 12.38
CA ASN A 406 -23.30 -9.35 11.12
C ASN A 406 -21.77 -9.42 11.08
N VAL A 407 -21.08 -8.94 12.13
CA VAL A 407 -19.62 -9.02 12.23
C VAL A 407 -19.19 -10.49 12.38
N THR A 408 -18.45 -10.99 11.38
CA THR A 408 -17.90 -12.35 11.34
C THR A 408 -16.42 -12.39 11.66
N GLU A 409 -15.71 -11.27 11.55
CA GLU A 409 -14.29 -11.14 11.83
C GLU A 409 -14.05 -10.00 12.81
N LEU A 410 -13.45 -10.32 13.95
CA LEU A 410 -13.17 -9.36 15.00
C LEU A 410 -11.70 -9.46 15.43
N THR A 411 -10.99 -8.34 15.30
CA THR A 411 -9.59 -8.24 15.71
C THR A 411 -9.41 -7.07 16.67
N PHE A 412 -8.92 -7.35 17.88
CA PHE A 412 -8.51 -6.35 18.85
C PHE A 412 -7.03 -6.54 19.17
N TYR A 413 -6.22 -5.55 18.81
CA TYR A 413 -4.80 -5.53 19.06
C TYR A 413 -4.46 -4.27 19.87
N GLU A 414 -3.98 -4.43 21.11
CA GLU A 414 -3.59 -3.30 21.99
C GLU A 414 -4.69 -2.23 22.19
N SER A 415 -5.96 -2.66 22.22
CA SER A 415 -7.11 -1.82 22.58
C SER A 415 -7.35 -1.90 24.10
N GLY A 416 -7.68 -0.79 24.78
CA GLY A 416 -7.74 -0.66 26.25
C GLY A 416 -8.76 -1.51 27.03
N GLY A 417 -9.18 -2.68 26.54
CA GLY A 417 -9.93 -3.71 27.29
C GLY A 417 -11.41 -3.44 27.57
N HIS A 418 -11.90 -2.19 27.48
CA HIS A 418 -13.23 -1.79 27.98
C HIS A 418 -14.45 -2.25 27.15
N TYR A 419 -14.28 -3.07 26.11
CA TYR A 419 -15.31 -3.30 25.07
C TYR A 419 -15.87 -4.72 25.01
N LEU A 420 -15.46 -5.60 25.94
CA LEU A 420 -15.69 -7.04 25.83
C LEU A 420 -17.12 -7.47 26.20
N HIS A 421 -17.83 -6.68 27.00
CA HIS A 421 -19.23 -6.96 27.38
C HIS A 421 -20.18 -7.00 26.18
N ASN A 422 -19.82 -6.38 25.04
CA ASN A 422 -20.65 -6.36 23.84
C ASN A 422 -20.51 -7.61 22.96
N LEU A 423 -19.58 -8.53 23.29
CA LEU A 423 -19.28 -9.70 22.46
C LEU A 423 -20.32 -10.81 22.55
N GLU A 424 -21.15 -10.84 23.59
CA GLU A 424 -22.19 -11.87 23.77
C GLU A 424 -23.20 -11.90 22.61
N SER A 425 -23.37 -10.77 21.93
CA SER A 425 -24.29 -10.62 20.80
C SER A 425 -23.76 -11.15 19.45
N LEU A 426 -22.47 -11.51 19.36
CA LEU A 426 -21.79 -11.86 18.10
C LEU A 426 -21.75 -13.38 17.84
N PHE A 427 -22.91 -14.02 17.75
CA PHE A 427 -23.03 -15.47 17.54
C PHE A 427 -22.60 -15.95 16.13
N HIS A 428 -22.34 -15.02 15.19
CA HIS A 428 -21.86 -15.32 13.84
C HIS A 428 -20.34 -15.20 13.66
N LEU A 429 -19.60 -14.98 14.75
CA LEU A 429 -18.15 -14.78 14.69
C LEU A 429 -17.43 -16.05 14.21
N LYS A 430 -16.72 -15.95 13.09
CA LYS A 430 -15.91 -17.03 12.49
C LYS A 430 -14.44 -16.93 12.87
N SER A 431 -13.94 -15.71 12.98
CA SER A 431 -12.55 -15.42 13.35
C SER A 431 -12.50 -14.41 14.47
N ARG A 432 -11.73 -14.73 15.50
CA ARG A 432 -11.51 -13.89 16.68
C ARG A 432 -10.02 -13.84 16.99
N ALA A 433 -9.45 -12.64 16.96
CA ALA A 433 -8.10 -12.40 17.41
C ALA A 433 -8.12 -11.28 18.45
N ILE A 434 -7.74 -11.59 19.69
CA ILE A 434 -7.58 -10.60 20.76
C ILE A 434 -6.16 -10.72 21.29
N GLN A 435 -5.39 -9.66 21.15
CA GLN A 435 -4.00 -9.58 21.58
C GLN A 435 -3.76 -8.24 22.27
N GLY A 436 -3.08 -8.24 23.41
CA GLY A 436 -2.76 -7.02 24.15
C GLY A 436 -2.72 -7.23 25.66
N ILE A 437 -2.39 -6.16 26.39
CA ILE A 437 -2.39 -6.14 27.85
C ILE A 437 -3.84 -6.12 28.32
N LEU A 438 -4.42 -7.31 28.52
CA LEU A 438 -5.74 -7.48 29.12
C LEU A 438 -5.62 -7.28 30.63
N ASP A 439 -5.53 -6.02 31.06
CA ASP A 439 -5.54 -5.68 32.50
C ASP A 439 -6.97 -5.75 33.09
N THR A 440 -7.90 -6.37 32.37
CA THR A 440 -9.29 -6.52 32.77
C THR A 440 -9.52 -7.88 33.43
N LYS A 441 -10.12 -7.86 34.61
CA LYS A 441 -10.60 -9.03 35.38
C LYS A 441 -11.68 -9.86 34.65
N GLU A 442 -12.00 -9.52 33.40
CA GLU A 442 -13.12 -10.11 32.65
C GLU A 442 -12.75 -11.47 32.02
N PHE A 443 -11.46 -11.84 32.01
CA PHE A 443 -10.98 -13.16 31.58
C PHE A 443 -10.35 -14.00 32.71
N SER A 444 -10.33 -13.47 33.94
CA SER A 444 -9.94 -14.19 35.16
C SER A 444 -11.17 -14.69 35.89
#